data_AF-A0A9Q0L6D7-F1
#
_entry.id   AF-A0A9Q0L6D7-F1
#
_cell.length_a   1.000
_cell.length_b   1.000
_cell.length_c   1.000
_cell.angle_alpha   90.00
_cell.angle_beta   90.00
_cell.angle_gamma   90.00
#
_symmetry.space_group_name_H-M   'P 1'
#
loop_
_entity.id
_entity.type
_entity.pdbx_description
1 polymer ?
#
loop_
_entity_poly.entity_id
_entity_poly.type
_entity_poly.pdbx_seq_one_letter_code
_entity_poly.pdbx_strand_id
1 'polypeptide(L)'
;MDNENTNYKKTFTKEKVLICLDLNKELREEIEGDKFSETLFQTAKNGIKMYVESKSRLSNVHEYALSIISEKPVILKGFSTDTNELVSFLDQLEPTEKFKKFDIMSICDLIKESTPIPTLPDPEFFVHVILIYGRPHVSLNLQNSFKVFLF
;
A
#
# COMPACT_ATOMS: atom_id res chain seq x y z
N MET A 1 -38.18 7.73 31.03
CA MET A 1 -38.79 6.94 29.95
C MET A 1 -38.47 7.58 28.61
N ASP A 2 -37.37 7.36 27.93
CA ASP A 2 -36.01 6.91 28.28
C ASP A 2 -35.10 7.54 27.24
N ASN A 3 -33.96 8.05 27.68
CA ASN A 3 -32.91 8.59 26.83
C ASN A 3 -32.20 7.42 26.15
N GLU A 4 -32.56 7.10 24.91
CA GLU A 4 -31.72 6.25 24.07
C GLU A 4 -30.53 7.06 23.53
N ASN A 5 -29.52 7.20 24.40
CA ASN A 5 -28.14 7.47 24.00
C ASN A 5 -27.63 6.24 23.24
N THR A 6 -28.01 6.07 21.98
CA THR A 6 -27.31 5.15 21.08
C THR A 6 -25.95 5.77 20.78
N ASN A 7 -24.98 5.41 21.62
CA ASN A 7 -23.57 5.66 21.39
C ASN A 7 -23.17 4.87 20.14
N TYR A 8 -23.30 5.48 18.95
CA TYR A 8 -22.87 4.90 17.68
C TYR A 8 -21.35 4.72 17.72
N LYS A 9 -20.91 3.58 18.25
CA LYS A 9 -19.52 3.16 18.18
C LYS A 9 -19.26 2.80 16.73
N LYS A 10 -18.78 3.77 15.94
CA LYS A 10 -18.35 3.58 14.55
C LYS A 10 -17.42 2.37 14.51
N THR A 11 -17.94 1.25 14.05
CA THR A 11 -17.19 0.00 14.03
C THR A 11 -16.37 0.05 12.76
N PHE A 12 -15.05 0.11 12.89
CA PHE A 12 -14.17 0.06 11.73
C PHE A 12 -14.24 -1.36 11.15
N THR A 13 -14.74 -1.49 9.93
CA THR A 13 -14.59 -2.74 9.18
C THR A 13 -13.11 -3.00 8.94
N LYS A 14 -12.68 -4.26 9.09
CA LYS A 14 -11.29 -4.64 8.87
C LYS A 14 -10.87 -4.30 7.45
N GLU A 15 -9.65 -3.77 7.33
CA GLU A 15 -9.03 -3.49 6.02
C GLU A 15 -7.72 -4.27 5.95
N LYS A 16 -7.47 -4.89 4.82
CA LYS A 16 -6.19 -5.49 4.45
C LYS A 16 -5.55 -4.61 3.38
N VAL A 17 -4.50 -3.89 3.74
CA VAL A 17 -3.85 -2.93 2.86
C VAL A 17 -2.56 -3.52 2.30
N LEU A 18 -2.54 -3.80 1.01
CA LEU A 18 -1.33 -4.18 0.28
C LEU A 18 -0.64 -2.91 -0.22
N ILE A 19 0.56 -2.64 0.28
CA ILE A 19 1.39 -1.51 -0.15
C ILE A 19 2.40 -2.04 -1.16
N CYS A 20 2.37 -1.48 -2.37
CA CYS A 20 3.29 -1.81 -3.45
C CYS A 20 4.21 -0.62 -3.72
N LEU A 21 5.50 -0.77 -3.43
CA LEU A 21 6.51 0.26 -3.61
C LEU A 21 7.44 -0.09 -4.78
N ASP A 22 7.51 0.79 -5.77
CA ASP A 22 8.47 0.66 -6.86
C ASP A 22 9.90 0.92 -6.37
N LEU A 23 10.83 0.07 -6.81
CA LEU A 23 12.27 0.21 -6.53
C LEU A 23 13.05 0.78 -7.71
N ASN A 24 12.36 1.37 -8.69
CA ASN A 24 13.01 1.95 -9.85
C ASN A 24 14.01 3.04 -9.43
N LYS A 25 15.23 2.98 -9.99
CA LYS A 25 16.30 3.94 -9.70
C LYS A 25 15.92 5.41 -9.90
N GLU A 26 14.92 5.71 -10.73
CA GLU A 26 14.43 7.08 -10.97
C GLU A 26 13.84 7.71 -9.70
N LEU A 27 13.40 6.91 -8.73
CA LEU A 27 12.96 7.41 -7.42
C LEU A 27 14.11 7.93 -6.53
N ARG A 28 15.37 7.81 -6.97
CA ARG A 28 16.52 8.48 -6.32
C ARG A 28 16.60 9.97 -6.65
N GLU A 29 15.76 10.47 -7.57
CA GLU A 29 15.73 11.89 -7.89
C GLU A 29 15.32 12.70 -6.66
N GLU A 30 16.11 13.74 -6.37
CA GLU A 30 15.81 14.72 -5.33
C GLU A 30 14.63 15.59 -5.75
N ILE A 31 13.81 15.96 -4.78
CA ILE A 31 12.69 16.86 -5.01
C ILE A 31 13.23 18.28 -5.21
N GLU A 32 13.03 18.83 -6.42
CA GLU A 32 13.45 20.21 -6.71
C GLU A 32 12.83 21.21 -5.71
N GLY A 33 13.69 22.04 -5.11
CA GLY A 33 13.27 23.05 -4.14
C GLY A 33 13.04 22.53 -2.72
N ASP A 34 13.25 21.23 -2.47
CA ASP A 34 13.30 20.74 -1.10
C ASP A 34 14.58 21.22 -0.40
N LYS A 35 14.42 21.66 0.86
CA LYS A 35 15.53 22.17 1.69
C LYS A 35 16.32 21.04 2.34
N PHE A 36 15.74 19.85 2.43
CA PHE A 36 16.33 18.68 3.05
C PHE A 36 16.97 17.72 2.04
N SER A 37 16.89 18.04 0.74
CA SER A 37 17.35 17.18 -0.37
C SER A 37 16.77 15.75 -0.27
N GLU A 38 15.51 15.61 0.16
CA GLU A 38 14.86 14.31 0.17
C GLU A 38 14.65 13.81 -1.27
N THR A 39 14.91 12.52 -1.46
CA THR A 39 14.56 11.80 -2.69
C THR A 39 13.08 11.47 -2.70
N LEU A 40 12.50 11.32 -3.90
CA LEU A 40 11.12 10.83 -4.07
C LEU A 40 10.88 9.52 -3.31
N PHE A 41 11.87 8.64 -3.27
CA PHE A 41 11.80 7.38 -2.54
C PHE A 41 11.73 7.57 -1.00
N GLN A 42 12.52 8.48 -0.45
CA GLN A 42 12.49 8.80 0.99
C GLN A 42 11.14 9.40 1.38
N THR A 43 10.63 10.35 0.59
CA THR A 43 9.31 10.94 0.82
C THR A 43 8.20 9.88 0.73
N ALA A 44 8.28 8.94 -0.22
CA ALA A 44 7.34 7.81 -0.30
C ALA A 44 7.40 6.90 0.94
N LYS A 45 8.60 6.55 1.42
CA LYS A 45 8.78 5.78 2.66
C LYS A 45 8.15 6.51 3.85
N ASN A 46 8.42 7.81 3.99
CA ASN A 46 7.87 8.63 5.06
C ASN A 46 6.33 8.68 4.99
N GLY A 47 5.77 8.87 3.79
CA GLY A 47 4.33 8.84 3.56
C GLY A 47 3.68 7.51 3.92
N ILE A 48 4.30 6.37 3.57
CA ILE A 48 3.83 5.04 3.96
C ILE A 48 3.83 4.90 5.49
N LYS A 49 4.93 5.27 6.17
CA LYS A 49 5.02 5.19 7.64
C LYS A 49 3.91 6.00 8.29
N MET A 50 3.77 7.26 7.90
CA MET A 50 2.73 8.16 8.41
C MET A 50 1.33 7.57 8.18
N TYR A 51 1.07 7.02 7.00
CA TYR A 51 -0.21 6.37 6.69
C TYR A 51 -0.48 5.17 7.62
N VAL A 52 0.46 4.23 7.71
CA VAL A 52 0.30 3.00 8.49
C VAL A 52 0.13 3.31 9.98
N GLU A 53 0.96 4.21 10.53
CA GLU A 53 0.87 4.65 11.92
C GLU A 53 -0.45 5.38 12.22
N SER A 54 -0.88 6.29 11.33
CA SER A 54 -2.12 7.03 11.53
C SER A 54 -3.32 6.09 11.47
N LYS A 55 -3.34 5.17 10.51
CA LYS A 55 -4.44 4.22 10.31
C LYS A 55 -4.51 3.18 11.42
N SER A 56 -3.37 2.68 11.92
CA SER A 56 -3.34 1.72 13.04
C SER A 56 -3.77 2.33 14.37
N ARG A 57 -3.52 3.63 14.58
CA ARG A 57 -4.06 4.39 15.72
C ARG A 57 -5.58 4.54 15.68
N LEU A 58 -6.18 4.62 14.49
CA LEU A 58 -7.63 4.67 14.35
C LEU A 58 -8.28 3.32 14.64
N SER A 59 -7.65 2.22 14.21
CA SER A 59 -8.09 0.87 14.53
C SER A 59 -6.95 -0.14 14.38
N ASN A 60 -6.77 -0.99 15.39
CA ASN A 60 -5.72 -2.02 15.41
C ASN A 60 -6.09 -3.30 14.65
N VAL A 61 -7.31 -3.40 14.11
CA VAL A 61 -7.78 -4.58 13.36
C VAL A 61 -7.27 -4.60 11.92
N HIS A 62 -6.76 -3.47 11.41
CA HIS A 62 -6.24 -3.36 10.07
C HIS A 62 -4.95 -4.17 9.91
N GLU A 63 -4.83 -4.87 8.78
CA GLU A 63 -3.64 -5.62 8.43
C GLU A 63 -2.93 -4.96 7.26
N TYR A 64 -1.61 -4.98 7.27
CA TYR A 64 -0.77 -4.37 6.25
C TYR A 64 0.20 -5.41 5.69
N ALA A 65 0.40 -5.36 4.38
CA ALA A 65 1.41 -6.13 3.67
C ALA A 65 2.30 -5.17 2.88
N LEU A 66 3.58 -5.51 2.74
CA LEU A 66 4.54 -4.76 1.95
C LEU A 66 5.04 -5.62 0.79
N SER A 67 4.95 -5.06 -0.40
CA SER A 67 5.46 -5.64 -1.63
C SER A 67 6.32 -4.64 -2.39
N ILE A 68 7.28 -5.16 -3.15
CA ILE A 68 8.13 -4.36 -4.03
C ILE A 68 7.77 -4.61 -5.49
N ILE A 69 7.90 -3.57 -6.30
CA ILE A 69 7.60 -3.62 -7.73
C ILE A 69 8.93 -3.63 -8.50
N SER A 70 9.16 -4.73 -9.20
CA SER A 70 10.25 -4.91 -10.16
C SER A 70 9.66 -5.12 -11.57
N GLU A 71 9.94 -6.24 -12.23
CA GLU A 71 9.15 -6.73 -13.36
C GLU A 71 7.96 -7.60 -12.91
N LYS A 72 8.14 -8.35 -11.82
CA LYS A 72 7.08 -9.08 -11.11
C LYS A 72 7.01 -8.59 -9.66
N PRO A 73 5.81 -8.34 -9.10
CA PRO A 73 5.70 -7.87 -7.74
C PRO A 73 5.99 -9.02 -6.77
N VAL A 74 6.67 -8.72 -5.67
CA VAL A 74 7.05 -9.69 -4.64
C VAL A 74 6.63 -9.16 -3.27
N ILE A 75 5.92 -9.98 -2.49
CA ILE A 75 5.62 -9.67 -1.08
C ILE A 75 6.89 -9.89 -0.26
N LEU A 76 7.36 -8.83 0.39
CA LEU A 76 8.43 -8.92 1.38
C LEU A 76 7.87 -9.26 2.76
N LYS A 77 6.69 -8.74 3.06
CA LYS A 77 5.98 -8.98 4.30
C LYS A 77 4.49 -9.19 4.06
N GLY A 78 3.98 -10.35 4.45
CA GLY A 78 2.55 -10.68 4.37
C GLY A 78 1.71 -9.91 5.39
N PHE A 79 0.39 -9.91 5.17
CA PHE A 79 -0.61 -9.21 5.98
C PHE A 79 -0.43 -9.49 7.48
N SER A 80 -0.26 -8.41 8.25
CA SER A 80 -0.11 -8.45 9.69
C SER A 80 -0.60 -7.15 10.32
N THR A 81 -1.05 -7.21 11.57
CA THR A 81 -1.33 -6.03 12.40
C THR A 81 -0.06 -5.41 12.98
N ASP A 82 1.08 -6.12 12.93
CA ASP A 82 2.37 -5.61 13.40
C ASP A 82 2.96 -4.61 12.40
N THR A 83 2.76 -3.33 12.71
CA THR A 83 3.27 -2.23 11.88
C THR A 83 4.76 -1.99 12.06
N ASN A 84 5.36 -2.39 13.20
CA ASN A 84 6.78 -2.15 13.47
C ASN A 84 7.64 -3.01 12.54
N GLU A 85 7.24 -4.27 12.35
CA GLU A 85 7.92 -5.17 11.42
C GLU A 85 7.84 -4.63 9.98
N LEU A 86 6.66 -4.16 9.54
CA LEU A 86 6.49 -3.54 8.23
C LEU A 86 7.42 -2.33 8.04
N VAL A 87 7.47 -1.43 9.03
CA VAL A 87 8.33 -0.24 9.00
C VAL A 87 9.80 -0.65 8.96
N SER A 88 10.21 -1.69 9.70
CA SER A 88 11.58 -2.21 9.67
C SER A 88 11.98 -2.74 8.29
N PHE A 89 11.09 -3.48 7.61
CA PHE A 89 11.34 -3.91 6.23
C PHE A 89 11.42 -2.71 5.28
N LEU A 90 10.48 -1.77 5.39
CA LEU A 90 10.44 -0.57 4.57
C LEU A 90 11.74 0.23 4.69
N ASP A 91 12.28 0.36 5.90
CA ASP A 91 13.51 1.10 6.17
C ASP A 91 14.75 0.52 5.50
N GLN A 92 14.79 -0.80 5.30
CA GLN A 92 15.89 -1.49 4.62
C GLN A 92 15.83 -1.39 3.10
N LEU A 93 14.71 -0.93 2.53
CA LEU A 93 14.57 -0.80 1.08
C LEU A 93 15.33 0.41 0.57
N GLU A 94 15.88 0.25 -0.62
CA GLU A 94 16.55 1.28 -1.42
C GLU A 94 16.16 1.09 -2.89
N PRO A 95 16.12 2.16 -3.71
CA PRO A 95 15.94 2.02 -5.14
C PRO A 95 17.14 1.28 -5.72
N THR A 96 16.93 0.33 -6.63
CA THR A 96 18.01 -0.56 -7.11
C THR A 96 18.27 -0.37 -8.60
N GLU A 97 17.45 -0.97 -9.45
CA GLU A 97 17.67 -1.06 -10.89
C GLU A 97 16.63 -0.26 -11.69
N LYS A 98 16.91 -0.07 -12.99
CA LYS A 98 15.92 0.48 -13.93
C LYS A 98 15.08 -0.66 -14.50
N PHE A 99 13.83 -0.74 -14.07
CA PHE A 99 12.86 -1.68 -14.61
C PHE A 99 12.11 -1.05 -15.78
N LYS A 100 11.93 -1.80 -16.88
CA LYS A 100 11.35 -1.26 -18.12
C LYS A 100 9.85 -1.50 -18.26
N LYS A 101 9.32 -2.53 -17.59
CA LYS A 101 7.93 -2.96 -17.70
C LYS A 101 7.41 -3.40 -16.35
N PHE A 102 6.11 -3.22 -16.15
CA PHE A 102 5.40 -3.76 -15.02
C PHE A 102 3.97 -4.07 -15.48
N ASP A 103 3.53 -5.30 -15.27
CA ASP A 103 2.15 -5.68 -15.48
C ASP A 103 1.36 -5.43 -14.19
N ILE A 104 0.52 -4.41 -14.18
CA ILE A 104 -0.29 -4.08 -13.01
C ILE A 104 -1.27 -5.21 -12.64
N MET A 105 -1.67 -6.04 -13.61
CA MET A 105 -2.57 -7.18 -13.36
C MET A 105 -1.91 -8.26 -12.50
N SER A 106 -0.58 -8.33 -12.51
CA SER A 106 0.17 -9.24 -11.63
C SER A 106 -0.01 -8.92 -10.14
N ILE A 107 -0.44 -7.70 -9.77
CA ILE A 107 -0.85 -7.38 -8.39
C ILE A 107 -2.12 -8.15 -8.02
N CYS A 108 -3.07 -8.30 -8.93
CA CYS A 108 -4.30 -9.04 -8.66
C CYS A 108 -4.01 -10.51 -8.35
N ASP A 109 -3.07 -11.11 -9.06
CA ASP A 109 -2.65 -12.49 -8.80
C ASP A 109 -1.93 -12.60 -7.46
N LEU A 110 -1.07 -11.63 -7.14
CA LEU A 110 -0.43 -11.53 -5.84
C LEU A 110 -1.45 -11.42 -4.68
N ILE A 111 -2.55 -10.70 -4.87
CA ILE A 111 -3.64 -10.61 -3.86
C ILE A 111 -4.32 -11.96 -3.68
N LYS A 112 -4.69 -12.63 -4.79
CA LYS A 112 -5.34 -13.95 -4.73
C LYS A 112 -4.47 -15.00 -4.04
N GLU A 113 -3.15 -14.90 -4.22
CA GLU A 113 -2.17 -15.78 -3.59
C GLU A 113 -1.95 -15.46 -2.10
N SER A 114 -2.10 -14.20 -1.70
CA SER A 114 -1.72 -13.72 -0.35
C SER A 114 -2.88 -13.58 0.64
N THR A 115 -4.12 -13.50 0.17
CA THR A 115 -5.29 -13.43 1.04
C THR A 115 -6.53 -14.02 0.35
N PRO A 116 -7.45 -14.63 1.10
CA PRO A 116 -8.76 -14.96 0.55
C PRO A 116 -9.47 -13.70 0.02
N ILE A 117 -10.24 -13.89 -1.06
CA ILE A 117 -11.10 -12.83 -1.61
C ILE A 117 -12.38 -12.76 -0.77
N PRO A 118 -12.74 -11.58 -0.24
CA PRO A 118 -13.93 -11.45 0.59
C PRO A 118 -15.21 -11.72 -0.23
N THR A 119 -16.18 -12.38 0.40
CA THR A 119 -17.48 -12.70 -0.20
C THR A 119 -18.48 -11.57 -0.01
N LEU A 120 -19.28 -11.29 -1.04
CA LEU A 120 -20.38 -10.32 -1.00
C LEU A 120 -21.70 -11.00 -0.60
N PRO A 121 -22.69 -10.27 -0.03
CA PRO A 121 -22.78 -8.81 0.11
C PRO A 121 -22.14 -8.22 1.38
N ASP A 122 -21.88 -9.04 2.40
CA ASP A 122 -21.36 -8.60 3.71
C ASP A 122 -19.91 -9.08 3.91
N PRO A 123 -18.91 -8.35 3.39
CA PRO A 123 -17.53 -8.76 3.50
C PRO A 123 -17.00 -8.58 4.93
N GLU A 124 -16.32 -9.60 5.45
CA GLU A 124 -15.65 -9.54 6.76
C GLU A 124 -14.49 -8.53 6.79
N PHE A 125 -13.91 -8.24 5.63
CA PHE A 125 -12.86 -7.25 5.45
C PHE A 125 -12.83 -6.72 4.01
N PHE A 126 -12.24 -5.55 3.81
CA PHE A 126 -11.93 -5.00 2.49
C PHE A 126 -10.44 -5.15 2.17
N VAL A 127 -10.11 -5.37 0.89
CA VAL A 127 -8.72 -5.35 0.41
C VAL A 127 -8.47 -4.03 -0.32
N HIS A 128 -7.45 -3.30 0.13
CA HIS A 128 -6.99 -2.05 -0.50
C HIS A 128 -5.59 -2.23 -1.05
N VAL A 129 -5.32 -1.61 -2.20
CA VAL A 129 -3.99 -1.58 -2.80
C VAL A 129 -3.52 -0.14 -2.87
N ILE A 130 -2.36 0.13 -2.27
CA ILE A 130 -1.67 1.41 -2.41
C ILE A 130 -0.50 1.17 -3.34
N LEU A 131 -0.57 1.74 -4.53
CA LEU A 131 0.45 1.60 -5.57
C LEU A 131 1.28 2.89 -5.64
N ILE A 132 2.55 2.82 -5.23
CA ILE A 132 3.51 3.90 -5.38
C ILE A 132 4.41 3.55 -6.56
N TYR A 133 4.16 4.20 -7.69
CA TYR A 133 4.76 3.88 -8.98
C TYR A 133 5.60 5.04 -9.51
N GLY A 134 6.89 4.78 -9.79
CA GLY A 134 7.87 5.83 -10.06
C GLY A 134 8.38 5.92 -11.49
N ARG A 135 7.72 5.27 -12.47
CA ARG A 135 8.25 5.16 -13.85
C ARG A 135 7.49 6.10 -14.80
N PRO A 136 8.15 7.06 -15.47
CA PRO A 136 7.50 8.12 -16.25
C PRO A 136 6.96 7.67 -17.62
N HIS A 137 7.32 6.48 -18.13
CA HIS A 137 7.04 6.09 -19.53
C HIS A 137 6.54 4.66 -19.74
N VAL A 138 5.79 4.11 -18.79
CA VAL A 138 5.22 2.76 -18.93
C VAL A 138 3.71 2.86 -19.08
N SER A 139 3.17 2.31 -20.16
CA SER A 139 1.73 2.10 -20.30
C SER A 139 1.26 1.08 -19.27
N LEU A 140 0.42 1.52 -18.33
CA LEU A 140 -0.28 0.61 -17.43
C LEU A 140 -1.36 -0.11 -18.25
N ASN A 141 -1.18 -1.42 -18.48
CA ASN A 141 -2.20 -2.22 -19.16
C ASN A 141 -3.31 -2.58 -18.17
N LEU A 142 -4.35 -1.74 -18.12
CA LEU A 142 -5.55 -1.97 -17.32
C LEU A 142 -6.61 -2.63 -18.20
N GLN A 143 -6.69 -3.96 -18.16
CA GLN A 143 -7.83 -4.69 -18.71
C GLN A 143 -8.70 -5.18 -17.55
N ASN A 144 -9.65 -4.34 -17.10
CA ASN A 144 -10.92 -4.64 -16.40
C ASN A 144 -11.42 -3.46 -15.54
N SER A 145 -12.67 -3.57 -15.08
CA SER A 145 -13.49 -2.62 -14.32
C SER A 145 -12.96 -2.29 -12.91
N PHE A 146 -11.74 -1.78 -12.79
CA PHE A 146 -11.19 -1.32 -11.51
C PHE A 146 -11.39 0.19 -11.33
N LYS A 147 -11.80 0.60 -10.13
CA LYS A 147 -11.70 2.01 -9.72
C LYS A 147 -10.30 2.25 -9.17
N VAL A 148 -9.44 2.81 -10.01
CA VAL A 148 -8.13 3.32 -9.60
C VAL A 148 -8.35 4.72 -9.02
N PHE A 149 -8.04 4.91 -7.75
CA PHE A 149 -7.96 6.24 -7.15
C PHE A 149 -6.48 6.64 -7.11
N LEU A 150 -6.10 7.59 -7.95
CA LEU A 150 -4.81 8.28 -7.87
C LEU A 150 -5.02 9.49 -6.93
N PHE A 151 -4.21 9.58 -5.89
CA PHE A 151 -4.16 10.73 -4.98
C PHE A 151 -2.87 11.51 -5.21
#